data_AF-A0A285CQD6-F1
#
_entry.id   AF-A0A285CQD6-F1
#
_cell.length_a   1.000
_cell.length_b   1.000
_cell.length_c   1.000
_cell.angle_alpha   90.00
_cell.angle_beta   90.00
_cell.angle_gamma   90.00
#
_symmetry.space_group_name_H-M   'P 1'
#
loop_
_entity.id
_entity.type
_entity.pdbx_description
1 polymer ?
#
loop_
_entity_poly.entity_id
_entity_poly.type
_entity_poly.pdbx_seq_one_letter_code
_entity_poly.pdbx_strand_id
1 'polypeptide(L)'
;MLDYSEKALDHFFNPRNAGVLEAANAVGSVGSLEGGDAVRLMLRIDPDSRVIAEARFQAFGGGDAIAACSALTVLVTGQSVDEARRLTAGQIDAALGGLPGDRKPAADLAQAALQAALAQFLGITPEAPKPDPKPASVTLLAPRHESKPKILREVPLSPEDEATIIAQVIDSVRPTLRADGGDVTLVAVEGAKVRVHLTGNCSGCQLAALTLGGLQKRLADALGRPIRVIPEQKPLVSIAGAR
;
A
#
# COMPACT_ATOMS: atom_id res chain seq x y z
N MET A 1 -7.80 20.62 -11.05
CA MET A 1 -6.94 20.74 -9.85
C MET A 1 -7.84 20.48 -8.66
N LEU A 2 -7.44 19.67 -7.68
CA LEU A 2 -8.29 19.44 -6.51
C LEU A 2 -8.13 20.65 -5.59
N ASP A 3 -9.20 21.42 -5.41
CA ASP A 3 -9.20 22.62 -4.60
C ASP A 3 -9.36 22.25 -3.12
N TYR A 4 -8.23 22.04 -2.45
CA TYR A 4 -8.19 21.88 -1.00
C TYR A 4 -7.97 23.22 -0.32
N SER A 5 -8.62 23.42 0.82
CA SER A 5 -8.32 24.56 1.68
C SER A 5 -6.91 24.43 2.28
N GLU A 6 -6.30 25.57 2.64
CA GLU A 6 -5.02 25.59 3.36
C GLU A 6 -5.10 24.82 4.69
N LYS A 7 -6.25 24.89 5.38
CA LYS A 7 -6.48 24.18 6.64
C LYS A 7 -6.50 22.66 6.42
N ALA A 8 -7.16 22.19 5.37
CA ALA A 8 -7.22 20.76 5.06
C ALA A 8 -5.83 20.21 4.71
N LEU A 9 -5.06 20.95 3.92
CA LEU A 9 -3.68 20.59 3.59
C LEU A 9 -2.78 20.60 4.83
N ASP A 10 -2.92 21.59 5.70
CA ASP A 10 -2.11 21.67 6.92
C ASP A 10 -2.43 20.53 7.91
N HIS A 11 -3.70 20.17 8.08
CA HIS A 11 -4.07 18.99 8.87
C HIS A 11 -3.60 17.66 8.24
N PHE A 12 -3.44 17.61 6.92
CA PHE A 12 -2.89 16.45 6.23
C PHE A 12 -1.36 16.35 6.36
N PHE A 13 -0.63 17.44 6.08
CA PHE A 13 0.84 17.44 6.13
C PHE A 13 1.38 17.50 7.56
N ASN A 14 0.67 18.17 8.47
CA ASN A 14 1.02 18.32 9.88
C ASN A 14 -0.13 17.82 10.77
N PRO A 15 -0.43 16.50 10.77
CA PRO A 15 -1.55 15.99 11.53
C PRO A 15 -1.31 16.15 13.04
N ARG A 16 -2.24 16.83 13.71
CA ARG A 16 -2.29 16.96 15.16
C ARG A 16 -2.80 15.66 15.78
N ASN A 17 -2.23 15.28 16.93
CA ASN A 17 -2.68 14.17 17.75
C ASN A 17 -2.68 12.79 17.05
N ALA A 18 -1.91 12.63 15.99
CA ALA A 18 -1.67 11.31 15.40
C ALA A 18 -0.86 10.43 16.35
N GLY A 19 -1.22 9.15 16.45
CA GLY A 19 -0.51 8.15 17.24
C GLY A 19 -1.39 7.40 18.23
N VAL A 20 -0.75 6.55 19.02
CA VAL A 20 -1.42 5.72 20.04
C VAL A 20 -1.59 6.50 21.34
N LEU A 21 -2.73 6.28 22.01
CA LEU A 21 -2.98 6.74 23.37
C LEU A 21 -3.14 5.52 24.30
N GLU A 22 -2.07 5.15 24.99
CA GLU A 22 -2.04 3.96 25.87
C GLU A 22 -3.05 4.05 27.03
N ALA A 23 -3.24 5.26 27.57
CA ALA A 23 -4.16 5.52 28.69
C ALA A 23 -5.60 5.82 28.24
N ALA A 24 -6.00 5.39 27.03
CA ALA A 24 -7.35 5.60 26.54
C ALA A 24 -8.35 4.71 27.27
N ASN A 25 -9.48 5.31 27.68
CA ASN A 25 -10.62 4.61 28.28
C ASN A 25 -11.87 4.65 27.39
N ALA A 26 -11.74 5.20 26.18
CA ALA A 26 -12.78 5.25 25.16
C ALA A 26 -12.13 5.13 23.78
N VAL A 27 -12.56 4.15 22.98
CA VAL A 27 -11.93 3.75 21.72
C VAL A 27 -13.02 3.43 20.70
N GLY A 28 -12.95 4.10 19.56
CA GLY A 28 -13.86 3.89 18.43
C GLY A 28 -13.07 3.48 17.21
N SER A 29 -13.39 2.31 16.65
CA SER A 29 -12.78 1.80 15.41
C SER A 29 -13.85 1.67 14.34
N VAL A 30 -13.59 2.24 13.16
CA VAL A 30 -14.51 2.22 12.01
C VAL A 30 -13.73 2.03 10.71
N GLY A 31 -14.42 1.54 9.68
CA GLY A 31 -13.81 1.21 8.40
C GLY A 31 -13.07 -0.14 8.42
N SER A 32 -12.40 -0.45 7.32
CA SER A 32 -11.64 -1.70 7.18
C SER A 32 -10.47 -1.51 6.23
N LEU A 33 -9.41 -2.30 6.43
CA LEU A 33 -8.25 -2.26 5.53
C LEU A 33 -8.61 -2.71 4.11
N GLU A 34 -9.59 -3.61 3.97
CA GLU A 34 -10.12 -4.02 2.67
C GLU A 34 -10.90 -2.91 1.97
N GLY A 35 -11.61 -2.08 2.74
CA GLY A 35 -12.37 -0.92 2.24
C GLY A 35 -11.50 0.28 1.88
N GLY A 36 -10.18 0.23 2.16
CA GLY A 36 -9.22 1.29 1.84
C GLY A 36 -9.11 2.40 2.87
N ASP A 37 -10.11 2.57 3.74
CA ASP A 37 -10.11 3.54 4.84
C ASP A 37 -10.48 2.87 6.17
N ALA A 38 -9.61 2.99 7.17
CA ALA A 38 -9.81 2.52 8.53
C ALA A 38 -9.30 3.56 9.53
N VAL A 39 -10.10 3.86 10.54
CA VAL A 39 -9.80 4.86 11.57
C VAL A 39 -10.00 4.25 12.95
N ARG A 40 -9.04 4.49 13.83
CA ARG A 40 -9.11 4.21 15.25
C ARG A 40 -8.94 5.51 16.02
N LEU A 41 -10.01 5.97 16.66
CA LEU A 41 -10.00 7.12 17.57
C LEU A 41 -9.87 6.62 19.01
N MET A 42 -9.01 7.27 19.79
CA MET A 42 -8.74 6.93 21.19
C MET A 42 -8.85 8.21 22.02
N LEU A 43 -9.69 8.16 23.05
CA LEU A 43 -9.94 9.28 23.95
C LEU A 43 -9.61 8.85 25.39
N ARG A 44 -9.06 9.80 26.15
CA ARG A 44 -8.96 9.72 27.60
C ARG A 44 -9.97 10.70 28.18
N ILE A 45 -11.02 10.15 28.76
CA ILE A 45 -12.15 10.90 29.32
C ILE A 45 -12.05 10.83 30.84
N ASP A 46 -12.15 11.96 31.50
CA ASP A 46 -12.20 12.01 32.95
C ASP A 46 -13.54 11.40 33.44
N PRO A 47 -13.53 10.37 34.31
CA PRO A 47 -14.74 9.64 34.68
C PRO A 47 -15.73 10.48 35.48
N ASP A 48 -15.25 11.48 36.22
CA ASP A 48 -16.07 12.30 37.12
C ASP A 48 -16.65 13.51 36.38
N SER A 49 -15.80 14.28 35.72
CA SER A 49 -16.18 15.49 34.97
C SER A 49 -16.73 15.21 33.58
N ARG A 50 -16.49 14.00 33.04
CA ARG A 50 -16.86 13.61 31.66
C ARG A 50 -16.27 14.53 30.59
N VAL A 51 -15.11 15.13 30.87
CA VAL A 51 -14.36 15.96 29.91
C VAL A 51 -13.33 15.10 29.18
N ILE A 52 -13.19 15.30 27.87
CA ILE A 52 -12.17 14.66 27.04
C ILE A 52 -10.84 15.34 27.33
N ALA A 53 -10.00 14.73 28.17
CA ALA A 53 -8.70 15.28 28.56
C ALA A 53 -7.65 15.16 27.44
N GLU A 54 -7.74 14.11 26.63
CA GLU A 54 -6.84 13.88 25.50
C GLU A 54 -7.55 13.06 24.42
N ALA A 55 -7.31 13.42 23.15
CA ALA A 55 -7.75 12.66 21.99
C ALA A 55 -6.55 12.36 21.11
N ARG A 56 -6.47 11.12 20.60
CA ARG A 56 -5.51 10.70 19.57
C ARG A 56 -6.16 9.79 18.55
N PHE A 57 -5.54 9.67 17.38
CA PHE A 57 -6.05 8.80 16.33
C PHE A 57 -4.94 8.05 15.59
N GLN A 58 -5.32 6.91 15.03
CA GLN A 58 -4.60 6.22 13.97
C GLN A 58 -5.53 6.09 12.77
N ALA A 59 -5.06 6.47 11.59
CA ALA A 59 -5.80 6.33 10.35
C ALA A 59 -4.94 5.61 9.31
N PHE A 60 -5.57 4.72 8.56
CA PHE A 60 -5.02 4.04 7.41
C PHE A 60 -5.96 4.32 6.25
N GLY A 61 -5.48 5.01 5.20
CA GLY A 61 -6.31 5.33 4.04
C GLY A 61 -6.01 6.69 3.42
N GLY A 62 -7.01 7.26 2.77
CA GLY A 62 -6.94 8.51 2.01
C GLY A 62 -6.59 9.72 2.89
N GLY A 63 -5.86 10.70 2.32
CA GLY A 63 -5.40 11.89 3.04
C GLY A 63 -6.53 12.73 3.66
N ASP A 64 -7.74 12.66 3.09
CA ASP A 64 -8.92 13.35 3.58
C ASP A 64 -9.35 12.81 4.97
N ALA A 65 -9.24 11.49 5.18
CA ALA A 65 -9.56 10.87 6.48
C ALA A 65 -8.55 11.26 7.56
N ILE A 66 -7.26 11.37 7.20
CA ILE A 66 -6.21 11.86 8.11
C ILE A 66 -6.50 13.30 8.53
N ALA A 67 -6.81 14.17 7.56
CA ALA A 67 -7.15 15.56 7.84
C ALA A 67 -8.39 15.68 8.73
N ALA A 68 -9.47 14.95 8.41
CA ALA A 68 -10.70 14.92 9.20
C ALA A 68 -10.48 14.45 10.64
N CYS A 69 -9.74 13.37 10.85
CA CYS A 69 -9.41 12.88 12.18
C CYS A 69 -8.53 13.86 12.95
N SER A 70 -7.56 14.49 12.28
CA SER A 70 -6.72 15.50 12.90
C SER A 70 -7.55 16.70 13.36
N ALA A 71 -8.43 17.26 12.51
CA ALA A 71 -9.32 18.35 12.91
C ALA A 71 -10.26 17.93 14.03
N LEU A 72 -10.86 16.74 13.93
CA LEU A 72 -11.75 16.18 14.95
C LEU A 72 -11.07 16.12 16.33
N THR A 73 -9.85 15.58 16.42
CA THR A 73 -9.15 15.46 17.71
C THR A 73 -8.88 16.82 18.37
N VAL A 74 -8.57 17.84 17.58
CA VAL A 74 -8.42 19.21 18.07
C VAL A 74 -9.75 19.77 18.56
N LEU A 75 -10.84 19.54 17.81
CA LEU A 75 -12.17 20.02 18.19
C LEU A 75 -12.63 19.42 19.51
N VAL A 76 -12.51 18.10 19.70
CA VAL A 76 -13.11 17.40 20.86
C VAL A 76 -12.28 17.48 22.13
N THR A 77 -10.98 17.79 22.03
CA THR A 77 -10.13 17.89 23.22
C THR A 77 -10.58 19.07 24.09
N GLY A 78 -10.86 18.80 25.37
CA GLY A 78 -11.37 19.78 26.33
C GLY A 78 -12.90 19.93 26.33
N GLN A 79 -13.63 19.30 25.40
CA GLN A 79 -15.09 19.28 25.42
C GLN A 79 -15.65 18.21 26.36
N SER A 80 -16.87 18.41 26.82
CA SER A 80 -17.64 17.37 27.51
C SER A 80 -18.09 16.27 26.54
N VAL A 81 -18.32 15.07 27.06
CA VAL A 81 -18.89 13.95 26.29
C VAL A 81 -20.21 14.33 25.60
N ASP A 82 -21.06 15.11 26.28
CA ASP A 82 -22.36 15.53 25.74
C ASP A 82 -22.24 16.53 24.58
N GLU A 83 -21.26 17.43 24.64
CA GLU A 83 -20.95 18.35 23.53
C GLU A 83 -20.34 17.61 22.35
N ALA A 84 -19.34 16.76 22.62
CA ALA A 84 -18.69 15.96 21.59
C ALA A 84 -19.69 15.06 20.85
N ARG A 85 -20.70 14.53 21.55
CA ARG A 85 -21.76 13.72 20.93
C ARG A 85 -22.65 14.48 19.95
N ARG A 86 -22.78 15.81 20.09
CA ARG A 86 -23.54 16.66 19.16
C ARG A 86 -22.73 17.09 17.94
N LEU A 87 -21.44 16.78 17.91
CA LEU A 87 -20.55 17.15 16.82
C LEU A 87 -20.93 16.39 15.53
N THR A 88 -21.10 17.14 14.46
CA THR A 88 -21.56 16.63 13.16
C THR A 88 -20.42 16.58 12.14
N ALA A 89 -20.53 15.71 11.13
CA ALA A 89 -19.60 15.68 10.00
C ALA A 89 -19.44 17.06 9.33
N GLY A 90 -20.52 17.82 9.19
CA GLY A 90 -20.48 19.18 8.63
C GLY A 90 -19.65 20.16 9.47
N GLN A 91 -19.59 20.00 10.80
CA GLN A 91 -18.72 20.82 11.65
C GLN A 91 -17.24 20.44 11.52
N ILE A 92 -16.94 19.14 11.33
CA ILE A 92 -15.58 18.66 11.05
C ILE A 92 -15.11 19.21 9.70
N ASP A 93 -15.96 19.13 8.68
CA ASP A 93 -15.69 19.68 7.35
C ASP A 93 -15.49 21.20 7.38
N ALA A 94 -16.35 21.92 8.10
CA ALA A 94 -16.20 23.36 8.28
C ALA A 94 -14.90 23.75 9.00
N ALA A 95 -14.46 22.95 9.98
CA ALA A 95 -13.18 23.15 10.66
C ALA A 95 -11.98 23.01 9.71
N LEU A 96 -12.10 22.11 8.73
CA LEU A 96 -11.16 21.96 7.63
C LEU A 96 -11.31 23.04 6.55
N GLY A 97 -12.23 23.99 6.66
CA GLY A 97 -12.48 24.99 5.61
C GLY A 97 -13.14 24.41 4.35
N GLY A 98 -13.77 23.23 4.47
CA GLY A 98 -14.42 22.50 3.39
C GLY A 98 -13.49 21.52 2.66
N LEU A 99 -13.97 20.28 2.49
CA LEU A 99 -13.37 19.26 1.65
C LEU A 99 -13.95 19.33 0.21
N PRO A 100 -13.13 19.14 -0.84
CA PRO A 100 -13.58 19.29 -2.22
C PRO A 100 -14.58 18.20 -2.67
N GLY A 101 -15.69 18.61 -3.31
CA GLY A 101 -16.60 17.70 -4.04
C GLY A 101 -17.36 16.70 -3.16
N ASP A 102 -17.44 15.44 -3.60
CA ASP A 102 -18.15 14.32 -2.94
C ASP A 102 -17.36 13.64 -1.80
N ARG A 103 -16.33 14.30 -1.25
CA ARG A 103 -15.41 13.73 -0.24
C ARG A 103 -15.93 13.77 1.21
N LYS A 104 -17.23 14.03 1.38
CA LYS A 104 -17.97 13.94 2.65
C LYS A 104 -17.75 12.64 3.45
N PRO A 105 -17.53 11.46 2.82
CA PRO A 105 -17.31 10.22 3.57
C PRO A 105 -16.17 10.28 4.59
N ALA A 106 -15.15 11.12 4.39
CA ALA A 106 -14.05 11.25 5.34
C ALA A 106 -14.48 11.90 6.67
N ALA A 107 -15.30 12.96 6.60
CA ALA A 107 -15.85 13.60 7.79
C ALA A 107 -16.89 12.70 8.48
N ASP A 108 -17.69 11.96 7.69
CA ASP A 108 -18.63 10.97 8.21
C ASP A 108 -17.92 9.83 8.93
N LEU A 109 -16.81 9.31 8.36
CA LEU A 109 -15.99 8.27 8.97
C LEU A 109 -15.40 8.74 10.31
N ALA A 110 -14.83 9.96 10.34
CA ALA A 110 -14.30 10.54 11.58
C ALA A 110 -15.39 10.72 12.64
N GLN A 111 -16.58 11.21 12.25
CA GLN A 111 -17.72 11.33 13.15
C GLN A 111 -18.18 9.97 13.68
N ALA A 112 -18.25 8.95 12.83
CA ALA A 112 -18.62 7.60 13.23
C ALA A 112 -17.63 7.01 14.25
N ALA A 113 -16.32 7.27 14.05
CA ALA A 113 -15.29 6.88 15.02
C ALA A 113 -15.51 7.56 16.39
N LEU A 114 -15.87 8.85 16.40
CA LEU A 114 -16.22 9.57 17.62
C LEU A 114 -17.43 8.95 18.32
N GLN A 115 -18.51 8.71 17.59
CA GLN A 115 -19.71 8.11 18.15
C GLN A 115 -19.44 6.73 18.73
N ALA A 116 -18.65 5.90 18.05
CA ALA A 116 -18.24 4.59 18.55
C ALA A 116 -17.43 4.69 19.85
N ALA A 117 -16.47 5.62 19.92
CA ALA A 117 -15.66 5.84 21.12
C ALA A 117 -16.50 6.31 22.31
N LEU A 118 -17.39 7.28 22.10
CA LEU A 118 -18.26 7.80 23.15
C LEU A 118 -19.30 6.76 23.60
N ALA A 119 -19.84 5.96 22.68
CA ALA A 119 -20.77 4.88 23.03
C ALA A 119 -20.07 3.83 23.92
N GLN A 120 -18.86 3.42 23.56
CA GLN A 120 -18.06 2.51 24.38
C GLN A 120 -17.85 3.06 25.80
N PHE A 121 -17.52 4.35 25.94
CA PHE A 121 -17.35 5.00 27.25
C PHE A 121 -18.64 5.00 28.08
N LEU A 122 -19.78 5.25 27.44
CA LEU A 122 -21.08 5.29 28.11
C LEU A 122 -21.61 3.89 28.49
N GLY A 123 -20.89 2.82 28.17
CA GLY A 123 -21.35 1.45 28.38
C GLY A 123 -22.55 1.09 27.49
N ILE A 124 -22.86 1.92 26.50
CA ILE A 124 -23.79 1.58 25.43
C ILE A 124 -22.95 0.78 24.47
N THR A 125 -23.14 -0.53 24.38
CA THR A 125 -22.42 -1.33 23.40
C THR A 125 -22.94 -0.94 22.01
N PRO A 126 -22.25 -0.13 21.18
CA PRO A 126 -22.48 -0.26 19.75
C PRO A 126 -22.07 -1.70 19.40
N GLU A 127 -22.82 -2.38 18.55
CA GLU A 127 -22.42 -3.68 18.04
C GLU A 127 -20.95 -3.58 17.63
N ALA A 128 -20.08 -4.35 18.30
CA ALA A 128 -18.66 -4.32 18.02
C ALA A 128 -18.52 -4.52 16.50
N PRO A 129 -17.67 -3.75 15.79
CA PRO A 129 -17.29 -4.15 14.45
C PRO A 129 -16.87 -5.61 14.58
N LYS A 130 -17.61 -6.50 13.90
CA LYS A 130 -17.36 -7.95 13.99
C LYS A 130 -15.86 -8.10 13.82
N PRO A 131 -15.16 -8.78 14.74
CA PRO A 131 -13.75 -9.02 14.54
C PRO A 131 -13.63 -9.61 13.15
N ASP A 132 -12.79 -9.00 12.30
CA ASP A 132 -12.46 -9.59 11.01
C ASP A 132 -12.25 -11.08 11.26
N PRO A 133 -12.87 -11.96 10.46
CA PRO A 133 -12.67 -13.39 10.62
C PRO A 133 -11.15 -13.59 10.74
N LYS A 134 -10.73 -14.13 11.90
CA LYS A 134 -9.34 -14.42 12.26
C LYS A 134 -8.64 -14.83 10.97
N PRO A 135 -7.58 -14.14 10.49
CA PRO A 135 -7.08 -14.38 9.15
C PRO A 135 -6.84 -15.87 9.03
N ALA A 136 -7.68 -16.52 8.22
CA ALA A 136 -7.41 -17.88 7.79
C ALA A 136 -5.99 -17.80 7.26
N SER A 137 -5.09 -18.60 7.84
CA SER A 137 -3.69 -18.77 7.45
C SER A 137 -3.44 -18.13 6.09
N VAL A 138 -2.81 -16.95 6.07
CA VAL A 138 -2.66 -16.17 4.85
C VAL A 138 -1.84 -16.99 3.87
N THR A 139 -2.52 -17.74 3.01
CA THR A 139 -1.97 -18.13 1.72
C THR A 139 -1.76 -16.79 1.01
N LEU A 140 -0.51 -16.46 0.70
CA LEU A 140 -0.15 -15.29 -0.08
C LEU A 140 -1.04 -15.21 -1.33
N LEU A 141 -2.12 -14.43 -1.25
CA LEU A 141 -2.93 -14.06 -2.39
C LEU A 141 -2.23 -12.85 -3.03
N ALA A 142 -1.97 -12.97 -4.32
CA ALA A 142 -1.43 -11.90 -5.14
C ALA A 142 -2.25 -10.60 -4.96
N PRO A 143 -1.61 -9.42 -5.04
CA PRO A 143 -2.27 -8.15 -4.80
C PRO A 143 -3.47 -7.94 -5.73
N ARG A 144 -4.64 -7.71 -5.15
CA ARG A 144 -5.84 -7.24 -5.87
C ARG A 144 -5.72 -5.74 -6.09
N HIS A 145 -5.05 -5.35 -7.17
CA HIS A 145 -5.18 -4.01 -7.72
C HIS A 145 -6.36 -4.01 -8.70
N GLU A 146 -7.55 -3.64 -8.23
CA GLU A 146 -8.63 -3.22 -9.14
C GLU A 146 -8.36 -1.79 -9.60
N SER A 147 -7.43 -1.68 -10.54
CA SER A 147 -7.51 -0.62 -11.54
C SER A 147 -7.11 -1.30 -12.82
N LYS A 148 -8.11 -1.65 -13.63
CA LYS A 148 -7.88 -2.15 -14.98
C LYS A 148 -6.91 -1.17 -15.65
N PRO A 149 -5.65 -1.54 -15.93
CA PRO A 149 -4.81 -0.69 -16.75
C PRO A 149 -5.54 -0.62 -18.10
N LYS A 150 -5.84 0.59 -18.57
CA LYS A 150 -6.27 0.77 -19.96
C LYS A 150 -5.20 0.10 -20.82
N ILE A 151 -5.57 -0.99 -21.48
CA ILE A 151 -4.74 -1.67 -22.47
C ILE A 151 -4.43 -0.62 -23.54
N LEU A 152 -3.25 -0.05 -23.48
CA LEU A 152 -2.64 0.64 -24.60
C LEU A 152 -2.34 -0.46 -25.61
N ARG A 153 -3.17 -0.50 -26.67
CA ARG A 153 -3.07 -1.32 -27.89
C ARG A 153 -1.90 -2.30 -27.90
N GLU A 154 -2.21 -3.59 -27.79
CA GLU A 154 -1.32 -4.64 -28.27
C GLU A 154 -1.11 -4.41 -29.77
N VAL A 155 0.09 -3.97 -30.14
CA VAL A 155 0.62 -4.21 -31.48
C VAL A 155 1.21 -5.61 -31.42
N PRO A 156 0.62 -6.61 -32.10
CA PRO A 156 1.22 -7.94 -32.14
C PRO A 156 2.48 -7.84 -32.99
N LEU A 157 3.64 -7.85 -32.34
CA LEU A 157 4.88 -8.26 -33.02
C LEU A 157 4.81 -9.77 -33.17
N SER A 158 5.17 -10.25 -34.36
CA SER A 158 5.24 -11.69 -34.64
C SER A 158 6.23 -12.34 -33.66
N PRO A 159 5.94 -13.54 -33.12
CA PRO A 159 6.84 -14.22 -32.18
C PRO A 159 8.27 -14.42 -32.72
N GLU A 160 8.44 -14.40 -34.05
CA GLU A 160 9.74 -14.50 -34.74
C GLU A 160 10.55 -13.19 -34.66
N ASP A 161 9.87 -12.04 -34.69
CA ASP A 161 10.51 -10.72 -34.59
C ASP A 161 10.96 -10.45 -33.14
N GLU A 162 10.15 -10.87 -32.16
CA GLU A 162 10.47 -10.69 -30.74
C GLU A 162 11.73 -11.47 -30.32
N ALA A 163 11.89 -12.71 -30.78
CA ALA A 163 13.08 -13.50 -30.52
C ALA A 163 14.35 -12.86 -31.10
N THR A 164 14.24 -12.22 -32.27
CA THR A 164 15.34 -11.53 -32.95
C THR A 164 15.77 -10.28 -32.17
N ILE A 165 14.81 -9.47 -31.71
CA ILE A 165 15.10 -8.27 -30.90
C ILE A 165 15.73 -8.67 -29.57
N ILE A 166 15.22 -9.71 -28.91
CA ILE A 166 15.77 -10.20 -27.64
C ILE A 166 17.20 -10.70 -27.83
N ALA A 167 17.49 -11.43 -28.92
CA ALA A 167 18.84 -11.88 -29.23
C ALA A 167 19.80 -10.70 -29.43
N GLN A 168 19.39 -9.66 -30.16
CA GLN A 168 20.19 -8.44 -30.37
C GLN A 168 20.45 -7.67 -29.07
N VAL A 169 19.44 -7.54 -28.21
CA VAL A 169 19.60 -6.89 -26.90
C VAL A 169 20.56 -7.69 -26.02
N ILE A 170 20.44 -9.02 -26.02
CA ILE A 170 21.36 -9.90 -25.28
C ILE A 170 22.78 -9.75 -25.82
N ASP A 171 23.00 -9.77 -27.13
CA ASP A 171 24.30 -9.56 -27.76
C ASP A 171 24.93 -8.21 -27.37
N SER A 172 24.12 -7.15 -27.24
CA SER A 172 24.60 -5.84 -26.81
C SER A 172 25.06 -5.80 -25.34
N VAL A 173 24.53 -6.70 -24.49
CA VAL A 173 24.84 -6.77 -23.06
C VAL A 173 25.95 -7.76 -22.74
N ARG A 174 26.23 -8.74 -23.62
CA ARG A 174 27.34 -9.70 -23.49
C ARG A 174 28.72 -9.06 -23.24
N PRO A 175 29.17 -7.99 -23.93
CA PRO A 175 30.49 -7.42 -23.66
C PRO A 175 30.62 -6.89 -22.22
N THR A 176 29.56 -6.29 -21.67
CA THR A 176 29.52 -5.84 -20.27
C THR A 176 29.57 -7.03 -19.31
N LEU A 177 28.77 -8.07 -19.56
CA LEU A 177 28.76 -9.26 -18.71
C LEU A 177 30.10 -10.03 -18.76
N ARG A 178 30.73 -10.09 -19.93
CA ARG A 178 32.05 -10.70 -20.11
C ARG A 178 33.17 -9.89 -19.45
N ALA A 179 33.06 -8.56 -19.42
CA ALA A 179 33.96 -7.72 -18.64
C ALA A 179 33.85 -8.03 -17.13
N ASP A 180 32.65 -8.40 -16.66
CA ASP A 180 32.38 -8.82 -15.29
C ASP A 180 32.67 -10.33 -15.03
N GLY A 181 33.23 -11.05 -16.00
CA GLY A 181 33.60 -12.47 -15.87
C GLY A 181 32.43 -13.46 -15.91
N GLY A 182 31.29 -13.07 -16.48
CA GLY A 182 30.13 -13.94 -16.74
C GLY A 182 29.71 -13.93 -18.21
N ASP A 183 28.82 -14.84 -18.60
CA ASP A 183 28.15 -14.79 -19.90
C ASP A 183 26.68 -15.22 -19.76
N VAL A 184 25.86 -14.84 -20.75
CA VAL A 184 24.44 -15.16 -20.78
C VAL A 184 24.04 -15.74 -22.14
N THR A 185 23.38 -16.88 -22.11
CA THR A 185 22.83 -17.53 -23.31
C THR A 185 21.31 -17.59 -23.21
N LEU A 186 20.64 -17.28 -24.31
CA LEU A 186 19.18 -17.37 -24.41
C LEU A 186 18.76 -18.83 -24.59
N VAL A 187 17.84 -19.32 -23.76
CA VAL A 187 17.32 -20.68 -23.84
C VAL A 187 15.98 -20.70 -24.57
N ALA A 188 15.04 -19.84 -24.14
CA ALA A 188 13.72 -19.76 -24.73
C ALA A 188 13.07 -18.40 -24.46
N VAL A 189 12.20 -17.98 -25.38
CA VAL A 189 11.32 -16.81 -25.22
C VAL A 189 9.88 -17.31 -25.25
N GLU A 190 9.15 -17.07 -24.17
CA GLU A 190 7.74 -17.42 -24.02
C GLU A 190 6.95 -16.18 -23.62
N GLY A 191 6.58 -15.37 -24.61
CA GLY A 191 5.82 -14.13 -24.44
C GLY A 191 6.52 -13.13 -23.51
N ALA A 192 6.07 -13.05 -22.26
CA ALA A 192 6.64 -12.15 -21.23
C ALA A 192 7.77 -12.79 -20.39
N LYS A 193 8.10 -14.06 -20.61
CA LYS A 193 9.15 -14.79 -19.91
C LYS A 193 10.32 -15.07 -20.83
N VAL A 194 11.51 -14.62 -20.43
CA VAL A 194 12.76 -14.89 -21.15
C VAL A 194 13.61 -15.79 -20.26
N ARG A 195 13.86 -17.01 -20.73
CA ARG A 195 14.70 -17.98 -20.02
C ARG A 195 16.12 -17.83 -20.50
N VAL A 196 17.04 -17.60 -19.57
CA VAL A 196 18.46 -17.44 -19.88
C VAL A 196 19.28 -18.37 -19.01
N HIS A 197 20.41 -18.82 -19.55
CA HIS A 197 21.40 -19.55 -18.81
C HIS A 197 22.59 -18.62 -18.53
N LEU A 198 22.93 -18.46 -17.26
CA LEU A 198 24.08 -17.68 -16.83
C LEU A 198 25.27 -18.62 -16.62
N THR A 199 26.41 -18.29 -17.24
CA THR A 199 27.67 -19.01 -17.08
C THR A 199 28.74 -18.10 -16.48
N GLY A 200 29.79 -18.69 -15.90
CA GLY A 200 30.88 -17.96 -15.24
C GLY A 200 30.54 -17.49 -13.82
N ASN A 201 31.12 -16.36 -13.39
CA ASN A 201 30.98 -15.83 -12.02
C ASN A 201 29.52 -15.49 -11.62
N CYS A 202 28.63 -15.34 -12.58
CA CYS A 202 27.22 -15.03 -12.37
C CYS A 202 26.36 -16.26 -12.00
N SER A 203 26.89 -17.49 -12.11
CA SER A 203 26.13 -18.73 -11.86
C SER A 203 25.84 -19.03 -10.38
N GLY A 204 26.45 -18.30 -9.44
CA GLY A 204 26.28 -18.53 -8.00
C GLY A 204 26.71 -17.39 -7.05
N CYS A 205 26.99 -16.20 -7.57
CA CYS A 205 27.37 -15.06 -6.72
C CYS A 205 26.15 -14.45 -6.03
N GLN A 206 26.25 -14.08 -4.75
CA GLN A 206 25.18 -13.36 -4.01
C GLN A 206 24.77 -12.05 -4.69
N LEU A 207 25.63 -11.49 -5.55
CA LEU A 207 25.37 -10.28 -6.33
C LEU A 207 24.79 -10.55 -7.74
N ALA A 208 24.64 -11.81 -8.17
CA ALA A 208 24.09 -12.15 -9.49
C ALA A 208 22.64 -11.65 -9.69
N ALA A 209 21.90 -11.46 -8.59
CA ALA A 209 20.57 -10.86 -8.60
C ALA A 209 20.56 -9.41 -9.13
N LEU A 210 21.62 -8.63 -8.87
CA LEU A 210 21.75 -7.27 -9.38
C LEU A 210 21.98 -7.25 -10.89
N THR A 211 22.81 -8.18 -11.38
CA THR A 211 23.11 -8.34 -12.80
C THR A 211 21.87 -8.78 -13.59
N LEU A 212 21.10 -9.75 -13.05
CA LEU A 212 19.81 -10.16 -13.61
C LEU A 212 18.78 -9.03 -13.62
N GLY A 213 18.70 -8.24 -12.56
CA GLY A 213 17.84 -7.06 -12.48
C GLY A 213 18.21 -6.01 -13.54
N GLY A 214 19.50 -5.79 -13.78
CA GLY A 214 20.00 -4.90 -14.83
C GLY A 214 19.65 -5.38 -16.24
N LEU A 215 19.78 -6.68 -16.51
CA LEU A 215 19.39 -7.29 -17.78
C LEU A 215 17.86 -7.22 -17.98
N GLN A 216 17.09 -7.51 -16.92
CA GLN A 216 15.63 -7.44 -16.95
C GLN A 216 15.13 -6.02 -17.26
N LYS A 217 15.74 -5.01 -16.65
CA LYS A 217 15.40 -3.60 -16.92
C LYS A 217 15.66 -3.22 -18.37
N ARG A 218 16.82 -3.56 -18.91
CA ARG A 218 17.19 -3.26 -20.32
C ARG A 218 16.27 -3.97 -21.32
N LEU A 219 15.89 -5.21 -21.05
CA LEU A 219 14.95 -5.95 -21.89
C LEU A 219 13.54 -5.35 -21.82
N ALA A 220 13.08 -4.93 -20.64
CA ALA A 220 11.78 -4.28 -20.47
C ALA A 220 11.74 -2.92 -21.19
N ASP A 221 12.81 -2.13 -21.12
CA ASP A 221 12.92 -0.83 -21.79
C ASP A 221 12.93 -1.00 -23.32
N ALA A 222 13.65 -1.99 -23.85
CA ALA A 222 13.75 -2.24 -25.30
C ALA A 222 12.43 -2.75 -25.92
N LEU A 223 11.64 -3.51 -25.14
CA LEU A 223 10.41 -4.15 -25.63
C LEU A 223 9.14 -3.41 -25.19
N GLY A 224 9.27 -2.30 -24.45
CA GLY A 224 8.16 -1.44 -24.04
C GLY A 224 7.11 -2.14 -23.16
N ARG A 225 7.43 -3.32 -22.61
CA ARG A 225 6.54 -4.14 -21.79
C ARG A 225 7.31 -4.81 -20.65
N PRO A 226 6.68 -5.09 -19.50
CA PRO A 226 7.35 -5.74 -18.40
C PRO A 226 7.73 -7.18 -18.78
N ILE A 227 9.02 -7.49 -18.72
CA ILE A 227 9.57 -8.82 -19.02
C ILE A 227 10.19 -9.40 -17.76
N ARG A 228 10.03 -10.71 -17.57
CA ARG A 228 10.64 -11.45 -16.48
C ARG A 228 11.74 -12.36 -17.02
N VAL A 229 12.96 -12.11 -16.57
CA VAL A 229 14.11 -12.97 -16.88
C VAL A 229 14.18 -14.07 -15.83
N ILE A 230 14.19 -15.32 -16.28
CA ILE A 230 14.26 -16.50 -15.40
C ILE A 230 15.58 -17.22 -15.67
N PRO A 231 16.48 -17.33 -14.68
CA PRO A 231 17.68 -18.13 -14.83
C PRO A 231 17.31 -19.63 -14.82
N GLU A 232 17.70 -20.36 -15.86
CA GLU A 232 17.52 -21.81 -15.91
C GLU A 232 18.85 -22.49 -15.54
N GLN A 233 18.87 -23.17 -14.39
CA GLN A 233 20.01 -24.03 -14.01
C GLN A 233 19.82 -25.37 -14.72
N LYS A 234 20.70 -25.70 -15.66
CA LYS A 234 20.71 -27.03 -16.27
C LYS A 234 20.98 -28.05 -15.15
N PRO A 235 20.13 -29.07 -14.93
CA PRO A 235 20.41 -30.09 -13.93
C PRO A 235 21.73 -30.78 -14.31
N LEU A 236 22.66 -30.85 -13.35
CA LEU A 236 23.86 -31.66 -13.48
C LEU A 236 23.40 -33.12 -13.70
N VAL A 237 23.70 -33.63 -14.89
CA VAL A 237 23.56 -35.04 -15.21
C VAL A 237 24.37 -35.82 -14.19
N SER A 238 23.69 -36.60 -13.35
CA SER A 238 24.28 -37.61 -12.48
C SER A 238 25.09 -38.57 -13.35
N ILE A 239 26.41 -38.46 -13.31
CA ILE A 239 27.31 -39.49 -13.84
C ILE A 239 27.25 -40.66 -12.85
N ALA A 240 26.30 -41.57 -13.07
CA ALA A 240 26.31 -42.87 -12.44
C ALA A 240 27.35 -43.73 -13.17
N GLY A 241 28.40 -44.17 -12.46
CA GLY A 241 29.26 -45.26 -12.93
C GLY A 241 30.76 -45.06 -12.74
N ALA A 242 31.22 -44.96 -11.49
CA ALA A 242 32.57 -45.41 -11.13
C ALA A 242 32.42 -46.75 -10.39
N ARG A 243 32.75 -47.83 -11.09
CA ARG A 243 33.25 -49.09 -10.52
C ARG A 243 34.51 -49.45 -11.28
#